data_AF-A0A948GH13-F1
#
_entry.id   AF-A0A948GH13-F1
#
_cell.length_a   1.000
_cell.length_b   1.000
_cell.length_c   1.000
_cell.angle_alpha   90.00
_cell.angle_beta   90.00
_cell.angle_gamma   90.00
#
_symmetry.space_group_name_H-M   'P 1'
#
loop_
_entity.id
_entity.type
_entity.pdbx_description
1 polymer ?
#
loop_
_entity_poly.entity_id
_entity_poly.type
_entity_poly.pdbx_seq_one_letter_code
_entity_poly.pdbx_strand_id
1 'polypeptide(L)'
;MCDISECFIWLNGTAWTGLSAVATFLAVLVALFLPGYQEYKQNQNIVALIEKELEENYSRLVKTENWKDQTINGQSISALSQKFAIAEHISLKIWSEYKYKLAVYSSEEYEKFNAPNDVLDRILDSRKDYLAGIEPEKTRASMEIEKKIDSFLCKCKEVRKLS
;
A
#
# COMPACT_ATOMS: atom_id res chain seq x y z
N MET A 1 45.47 24.20 52.12
CA MET A 1 45.14 22.79 51.82
C MET A 1 43.64 22.74 51.72
N CYS A 2 43.07 22.53 50.53
CA CYS A 2 41.63 22.30 50.40
C CYS A 2 41.32 20.92 50.96
N ASP A 3 40.29 20.86 51.81
CA ASP A 3 39.81 19.61 52.39
C ASP A 3 39.20 18.74 51.29
N ILE A 4 39.60 17.47 51.22
CA ILE A 4 39.20 16.53 50.15
C ILE A 4 37.67 16.38 50.09
N SER A 5 37.01 16.59 51.24
CA SER A 5 35.55 16.63 51.40
C SER A 5 34.88 17.73 50.56
N GLU A 6 35.41 18.95 50.56
CA GLU A 6 34.80 20.09 49.86
C GLU A 6 34.96 19.98 48.33
N CYS A 7 36.08 19.44 47.86
CA CYS A 7 36.27 19.15 46.43
C CYS A 7 35.30 18.09 45.91
N PHE A 8 34.97 17.07 46.72
CA PHE A 8 34.05 16.00 46.32
C PHE A 8 32.59 16.50 46.21
N ILE A 9 32.17 17.39 47.09
CA ILE A 9 30.82 17.99 47.06
C ILE A 9 30.64 18.89 45.83
N TRP A 10 31.65 19.68 45.46
CA TRP A 10 31.61 20.53 44.26
C TRP A 10 31.60 19.74 42.94
N LEU A 11 32.38 18.65 42.86
CA LEU A 11 32.38 17.76 41.70
C LEU A 11 31.03 17.07 41.53
N ASN A 12 30.39 16.66 42.63
CA ASN A 12 29.07 16.05 42.60
C ASN A 12 28.00 17.06 42.16
N GLY A 13 27.98 18.26 42.74
CA GLY A 13 26.97 19.28 42.39
C GLY A 13 27.01 19.67 40.91
N THR A 14 28.21 19.87 40.34
CA THR A 14 28.37 20.19 38.92
C THR A 14 28.05 19.01 38.00
N ALA A 15 28.42 17.78 38.38
CA ALA A 15 28.07 16.57 37.64
C ALA A 15 26.55 16.33 37.58
N TRP A 16 25.83 16.46 38.70
CA TRP A 16 24.37 16.32 38.75
C TRP A 16 23.66 17.41 37.94
N THR A 17 24.15 18.64 38.00
CA THR A 17 23.59 19.75 37.22
C THR A 17 23.81 19.52 35.72
N GLY A 18 25.01 19.11 35.31
CA GLY A 18 25.32 18.73 33.93
C GLY A 18 24.47 17.57 33.43
N LEU A 19 24.29 16.52 34.24
CA LEU A 19 23.43 15.39 33.92
C LEU A 19 21.97 15.83 33.73
N SER A 20 21.47 16.71 34.59
CA SER A 20 20.09 17.25 34.49
C SER A 20 19.89 18.10 33.23
N ALA A 21 20.90 18.87 32.83
CA ALA A 21 20.88 19.67 31.61
C ALA A 21 20.87 18.78 30.36
N VAL A 22 21.67 17.71 30.35
CA VAL A 22 21.67 16.73 29.24
C VAL A 22 20.33 15.99 29.18
N ALA A 23 19.78 15.58 30.33
CA ALA A 23 18.49 14.89 30.39
C ALA A 23 17.34 15.78 29.91
N THR A 24 17.30 17.04 30.31
CA THR A 24 16.29 18.00 29.85
C THR A 24 16.44 18.32 28.36
N PHE A 25 17.67 18.47 27.87
CA PHE A 25 17.92 18.65 26.44
C PHE A 25 17.46 17.45 25.61
N LEU A 26 17.77 16.21 26.03
CA LEU A 26 17.30 15.01 25.36
C LEU A 26 15.78 14.88 25.41
N ALA A 27 15.15 15.22 26.52
CA ALA A 27 13.69 15.22 26.63
C ALA A 27 13.04 16.20 25.66
N VAL A 28 13.60 17.40 25.51
CA VAL A 28 13.13 18.41 24.54
C VAL A 28 13.34 17.92 23.10
N LEU A 29 14.48 17.32 22.79
CA LEU A 29 14.73 16.72 21.49
C LEU A 29 13.71 15.63 21.16
N VAL A 30 13.50 14.69 22.08
CA VAL A 30 12.50 13.63 21.88
C VAL A 30 11.11 14.25 21.69
N ALA A 31 10.71 15.24 22.48
CA ALA A 31 9.41 15.89 22.36
C ALA A 31 9.20 16.56 20.98
N LEU A 32 10.26 17.15 20.39
CA LEU A 32 10.18 17.81 19.09
C LEU A 32 10.26 16.83 17.92
N PHE A 33 11.13 15.83 17.99
CA PHE A 33 11.43 14.93 16.87
C PHE A 33 10.53 13.69 16.82
N LEU A 34 10.10 13.17 17.97
CA LEU A 34 9.28 11.97 18.04
C LEU A 34 7.95 12.06 17.28
N PRO A 35 7.15 13.15 17.36
CA PRO A 35 5.88 13.20 16.64
C PRO A 35 6.10 13.15 15.11
N GLY A 36 7.03 13.93 14.58
CA GLY A 36 7.33 13.93 13.14
C GLY A 36 7.90 12.58 12.66
N TYR A 37 8.76 11.95 13.47
CA TYR A 37 9.27 10.61 13.15
C TYR A 37 8.18 9.54 13.16
N GLN A 38 7.24 9.61 14.11
CA GLN A 38 6.11 8.69 14.18
C GLN A 38 5.19 8.83 12.97
N GLU A 39 4.84 10.06 12.57
CA GLU A 39 4.05 10.32 11.37
C GLU A 39 4.74 9.81 10.11
N TYR A 40 6.03 10.11 9.93
CA TYR A 40 6.82 9.60 8.81
C TYR A 40 6.79 8.07 8.73
N LYS A 41 7.02 7.39 9.86
CA LYS A 41 7.00 5.92 9.92
C LYS A 41 5.62 5.34 9.62
N GLN A 42 4.55 5.99 10.08
CA GLN A 42 3.17 5.58 9.75
C GLN A 42 2.90 5.71 8.25
N ASN A 43 3.32 6.80 7.62
CA ASN A 43 3.10 7.01 6.19
C ASN A 43 3.87 6.02 5.33
N GLN A 44 5.12 5.70 5.70
CA GLN A 44 5.90 4.64 5.07
C GLN A 44 5.21 3.27 5.18
N ASN A 45 4.63 2.96 6.35
CA ASN A 45 3.86 1.73 6.51
C ASN A 45 2.61 1.71 5.62
N ILE A 46 1.91 2.85 5.46
CA ILE A 46 0.75 2.95 4.57
C ILE A 46 1.14 2.65 3.12
N VAL A 47 2.24 3.25 2.64
CA VAL A 47 2.76 2.99 1.28
C VAL A 47 3.08 1.51 1.11
N ALA A 48 3.81 0.91 2.05
CA ALA A 48 4.16 -0.51 2.01
C ALA A 48 2.93 -1.44 2.01
N LEU A 49 1.87 -1.08 2.75
CA LEU A 49 0.62 -1.84 2.76
C LEU A 49 -0.11 -1.76 1.42
N ILE A 50 -0.14 -0.58 0.78
CA ILE A 50 -0.75 -0.37 -0.54
C ILE A 50 0.04 -1.12 -1.61
N GLU A 51 1.37 -1.03 -1.59
CA GLU A 51 2.25 -1.78 -2.49
C GLU A 51 2.03 -3.28 -2.38
N LYS A 52 1.91 -3.80 -1.15
CA LYS A 52 1.63 -5.21 -0.91
C LYS A 52 0.25 -5.62 -1.44
N GLU A 53 -0.81 -4.84 -1.21
CA GLU A 53 -2.13 -5.14 -1.78
C GLU A 53 -2.07 -5.15 -3.32
N LEU A 54 -1.37 -4.20 -3.92
CA LEU A 54 -1.20 -4.12 -5.36
C LEU A 54 -0.41 -5.31 -5.92
N GLU A 55 0.67 -5.70 -5.25
CA GLU A 55 1.47 -6.86 -5.62
C GLU A 55 0.70 -8.16 -5.49
N GLU A 56 -0.08 -8.34 -4.42
CA GLU A 56 -0.93 -9.50 -4.26
C GLU A 56 -1.98 -9.58 -5.37
N ASN A 57 -2.63 -8.45 -5.69
CA ASN A 57 -3.60 -8.37 -6.79
C ASN A 57 -2.93 -8.69 -8.13
N TYR A 58 -1.75 -8.11 -8.40
CA TYR A 58 -0.98 -8.40 -9.61
C TYR A 58 -0.58 -9.88 -9.71
N SER A 59 -0.07 -10.47 -8.62
CA SER A 59 0.32 -11.88 -8.58
C SER A 59 -0.86 -12.80 -8.85
N ARG A 60 -2.04 -12.48 -8.28
CA ARG A 60 -3.28 -13.23 -8.52
C ARG A 60 -3.69 -13.15 -9.98
N LEU A 61 -3.66 -11.95 -10.56
CA LEU A 61 -3.99 -11.70 -11.98
C LEU A 61 -3.05 -12.45 -12.94
N VAL A 62 -1.74 -12.41 -12.69
CA VAL A 62 -0.76 -13.13 -13.51
C VAL A 62 -0.90 -14.65 -13.38
N LYS A 63 -1.14 -15.17 -12.17
CA LYS A 63 -1.34 -16.61 -11.96
C LYS A 63 -2.54 -17.13 -12.73
N THR A 64 -3.61 -16.34 -12.80
CA THR A 64 -4.84 -16.72 -13.51
C THR A 64 -4.77 -16.46 -15.01
N GLU A 65 -3.97 -15.50 -15.49
CA GLU A 65 -3.67 -15.39 -16.92
C GLU A 65 -2.96 -16.66 -17.44
N ASN A 66 -2.06 -17.23 -16.64
CA ASN A 66 -1.41 -18.51 -16.94
C ASN A 66 -2.35 -19.73 -16.87
N TRP A 67 -3.61 -19.56 -16.44
CA TRP A 67 -4.63 -20.62 -16.43
C TRP A 67 -5.47 -20.64 -17.71
N LYS A 68 -5.21 -19.75 -18.68
CA LYS A 68 -5.94 -19.60 -19.97
C LYS A 68 -6.17 -20.92 -20.72
N ASP A 69 -5.36 -21.94 -20.48
CA ASP A 69 -5.41 -23.24 -21.18
C ASP A 69 -5.76 -24.44 -20.28
N GLN A 70 -6.18 -24.24 -19.03
CA GLN A 70 -6.52 -25.35 -18.14
C GLN A 70 -7.95 -25.86 -18.39
N THR A 71 -8.05 -27.05 -18.99
CA THR A 71 -9.27 -27.86 -18.98
C THR A 71 -9.49 -28.45 -17.59
N ILE A 72 -10.57 -28.05 -16.92
CA ILE A 72 -11.04 -28.71 -15.70
C ILE A 72 -12.05 -29.78 -16.12
N ASN A 73 -11.81 -31.04 -15.75
CA ASN A 73 -12.67 -32.18 -16.07
C ASN A 73 -12.97 -32.35 -17.58
N GLY A 74 -11.99 -32.05 -18.45
CA GLY A 74 -12.15 -32.20 -19.91
C GLY A 74 -13.08 -31.18 -20.57
N GLN A 75 -13.62 -30.22 -19.80
CA GLN A 75 -14.38 -29.10 -20.34
C GLN A 75 -13.47 -27.87 -20.46
N SER A 76 -13.47 -27.27 -21.65
CA SER A 76 -12.87 -25.95 -21.87
C SER A 76 -13.70 -24.94 -21.08
N ILE A 77 -13.13 -24.43 -19.99
CA ILE A 77 -13.71 -23.28 -19.30
C ILE A 77 -13.51 -22.09 -20.23
N SER A 78 -14.59 -21.37 -20.54
CA SER A 78 -14.45 -20.19 -21.37
C SER A 78 -13.49 -19.20 -20.69
N ALA A 79 -12.58 -18.61 -21.46
CA ALA A 79 -11.64 -17.60 -20.95
C ALA A 79 -12.35 -16.47 -20.18
N LEU A 80 -13.63 -16.26 -20.48
CA LEU A 80 -14.57 -15.35 -19.84
C LEU A 80 -14.84 -15.72 -18.37
N SER A 81 -15.25 -16.96 -18.11
CA SER A 81 -15.51 -17.46 -16.75
C SER A 81 -14.26 -17.47 -15.87
N GLN A 82 -13.09 -17.75 -16.44
CA GLN A 82 -11.83 -17.63 -15.71
C GLN A 82 -11.58 -16.17 -15.29
N LYS A 83 -11.77 -15.21 -16.22
CA LYS A 83 -11.60 -13.78 -15.94
C LYS A 83 -12.62 -13.18 -14.97
N PHE A 84 -13.79 -13.82 -14.81
CA PHE A 84 -14.73 -13.45 -13.73
C PHE A 84 -14.29 -13.96 -12.37
N ALA A 85 -13.75 -15.17 -12.29
CA ALA A 85 -13.15 -15.69 -11.07
C ALA A 85 -11.93 -14.84 -10.64
N ILE A 86 -11.18 -14.30 -11.60
CA ILE A 86 -10.09 -13.34 -11.35
C ILE A 86 -10.59 -12.13 -10.54
N ALA A 87 -11.69 -11.52 -10.99
CA ALA A 87 -12.25 -10.32 -10.36
C ALA A 87 -12.88 -10.60 -8.99
N GLU A 88 -13.07 -11.87 -8.60
CA GLU A 88 -13.55 -12.25 -7.28
C GLU A 88 -12.48 -12.15 -6.20
N HIS A 89 -11.21 -12.25 -6.57
CA HIS A 89 -10.09 -12.26 -5.64
C HIS A 89 -9.33 -10.94 -5.55
N ILE A 90 -9.79 -9.90 -6.26
CA ILE A 90 -9.22 -8.54 -6.20
C ILE A 90 -9.72 -7.85 -4.93
N SER A 91 -8.78 -7.34 -4.12
CA SER A 91 -9.09 -6.51 -2.94
C SER A 91 -8.64 -5.08 -3.18
N LEU A 92 -9.51 -4.12 -2.89
CA LEU A 92 -9.19 -2.67 -2.84
C LEU A 92 -9.41 -2.09 -1.44
N LYS A 93 -9.41 -2.95 -0.42
CA LYS A 93 -9.76 -2.55 0.94
C LYS A 93 -8.73 -1.58 1.50
N ILE A 94 -7.44 -1.89 1.37
CA ILE A 94 -6.36 -1.04 1.90
C ILE A 94 -6.32 0.28 1.11
N TRP A 95 -6.39 0.21 -0.21
CA TRP A 95 -6.47 1.41 -1.04
C TRP A 95 -7.64 2.33 -0.63
N SER A 96 -8.86 1.80 -0.51
CA SER A 96 -10.04 2.60 -0.17
C SER A 96 -9.94 3.26 1.22
N GLU A 97 -9.33 2.59 2.19
CA GLU A 97 -9.14 3.09 3.55
C GLU A 97 -8.09 4.20 3.63
N TYR A 98 -7.00 4.11 2.85
CA TYR A 98 -5.82 4.97 3.01
C TYR A 98 -5.61 6.00 1.89
N LYS A 99 -6.34 5.94 0.77
CA LYS A 99 -6.13 6.83 -0.39
C LYS A 99 -6.11 8.32 -0.05
N TYR A 100 -7.00 8.78 0.84
CA TYR A 100 -7.07 10.19 1.23
C TYR A 100 -5.92 10.59 2.16
N LYS A 101 -5.48 9.70 3.05
CA LYS A 101 -4.31 9.94 3.91
C LYS A 101 -3.04 10.05 3.05
N LEU A 102 -2.92 9.20 2.04
CA LEU A 102 -1.82 9.26 1.10
C LEU A 102 -1.84 10.56 0.26
N ALA A 103 -3.02 10.98 -0.24
CA ALA A 103 -3.17 12.23 -0.99
C ALA A 103 -2.75 13.47 -0.18
N VAL A 104 -3.02 13.48 1.13
CA VAL A 104 -2.60 14.57 2.02
C VAL A 104 -1.09 14.55 2.28
N TYR A 105 -0.50 13.36 2.39
CA TYR A 105 0.93 13.21 2.68
C TYR A 105 1.83 13.43 1.46
N SER A 106 1.48 12.84 0.32
CA SER A 106 2.27 12.89 -0.91
C SER A 106 1.38 12.75 -2.14
N SER A 107 1.27 13.84 -2.91
CA SER A 107 0.54 13.85 -4.19
C SER A 107 1.18 12.90 -5.21
N GLU A 108 2.50 12.78 -5.19
CA GLU A 108 3.25 11.94 -6.13
C GLU A 108 2.97 10.45 -5.90
N GLU A 109 3.05 10.00 -4.65
CA GLU A 109 2.72 8.61 -4.29
C GLU A 109 1.23 8.32 -4.56
N TYR A 110 0.35 9.28 -4.26
CA TYR A 110 -1.06 9.14 -4.59
C TYR A 110 -1.28 8.93 -6.09
N GLU A 111 -0.68 9.75 -6.96
CA GLU A 111 -0.82 9.61 -8.41
C GLU A 111 -0.28 8.27 -8.91
N LYS A 112 0.86 7.82 -8.37
CA LYS A 112 1.49 6.52 -8.66
C LYS A 112 0.54 5.35 -8.41
N PHE A 113 -0.15 5.34 -7.27
CA PHE A 113 -1.07 4.25 -6.90
C PHE A 113 -2.51 4.45 -7.40
N ASN A 114 -2.94 5.67 -7.68
CA ASN A 114 -4.29 5.94 -8.14
C ASN A 114 -4.55 5.35 -9.53
N ALA A 115 -3.60 5.49 -10.46
CA ALA A 115 -3.76 5.01 -11.82
C ALA A 115 -4.00 3.49 -11.96
N PRO A 116 -3.28 2.59 -11.25
CA PRO A 116 -3.57 1.15 -11.29
C PRO A 116 -4.83 0.80 -10.47
N ASN A 117 -5.07 1.43 -9.32
CA ASN A 117 -6.24 1.12 -8.50
C ASN A 117 -7.57 1.56 -9.15
N ASP A 118 -7.59 2.66 -9.90
CA ASP A 118 -8.76 3.07 -10.69
C ASP A 118 -9.12 2.02 -11.77
N VAL A 119 -8.11 1.36 -12.35
CA VAL A 119 -8.38 0.27 -13.31
C VAL A 119 -8.98 -0.95 -12.60
N LEU A 120 -8.48 -1.31 -11.41
CA LEU A 120 -9.05 -2.39 -10.60
C LEU A 120 -10.50 -2.09 -10.19
N ASP A 121 -10.80 -0.85 -9.81
CA ASP A 121 -12.15 -0.45 -9.40
C ASP A 121 -13.14 -0.60 -10.58
N ARG A 122 -12.72 -0.17 -11.77
CA ARG A 122 -13.50 -0.36 -13.01
C ARG A 122 -13.69 -1.83 -13.39
N ILE A 123 -12.75 -2.71 -13.05
CA ILE A 123 -12.90 -4.16 -13.26
C ILE A 123 -13.98 -4.71 -12.30
N LEU A 124 -13.98 -4.28 -11.04
CA LEU A 124 -14.97 -4.68 -10.04
C LEU A 124 -16.37 -4.18 -10.39
N ASP A 125 -16.50 -2.96 -10.92
CA ASP A 125 -17.81 -2.43 -11.32
C ASP A 125 -18.34 -3.12 -12.58
N SER A 126 -17.52 -3.32 -13.61
CA SER A 126 -17.93 -4.10 -14.79
C SER A 126 -18.32 -5.54 -14.45
N ARG A 127 -17.78 -6.10 -13.36
CA ARG A 127 -18.23 -7.39 -12.83
C ARG A 127 -19.64 -7.34 -12.28
N LYS A 128 -19.97 -6.33 -11.48
CA LYS A 128 -21.32 -6.18 -10.90
C LYS A 128 -22.36 -6.09 -12.03
N ASP A 129 -22.05 -5.33 -13.08
CA ASP A 129 -22.92 -5.18 -14.25
C ASP A 129 -23.10 -6.50 -15.00
N TYR A 130 -22.03 -7.26 -15.21
CA TYR A 130 -22.11 -8.59 -15.84
C TYR A 130 -22.97 -9.58 -15.06
N LEU A 131 -22.86 -9.58 -13.72
CA LEU A 131 -23.65 -10.45 -12.86
C LEU A 131 -25.13 -10.05 -12.86
N ALA A 132 -25.45 -8.78 -13.14
CA ALA A 132 -26.81 -8.26 -13.19
C ALA A 132 -27.51 -8.40 -14.56
N GLY A 133 -26.76 -8.59 -15.67
CA GLY A 133 -27.28 -8.52 -17.04
C GLY A 133 -27.69 -9.86 -17.73
N ILE A 134 -28.44 -9.74 -18.84
CA ILE A 134 -28.89 -10.84 -19.73
C ILE A 134 -27.81 -11.11 -20.81
N GLU A 135 -27.76 -12.34 -21.36
CA GLU A 135 -26.69 -12.91 -22.23
C GLU A 135 -25.99 -12.02 -23.29
N PRO A 136 -26.65 -11.13 -24.06
CA PRO A 136 -25.93 -10.31 -25.05
C PRO A 136 -25.06 -9.20 -24.43
N GLU A 137 -25.41 -8.74 -23.24
CA GLU A 137 -24.67 -7.69 -22.52
C GLU A 137 -23.40 -8.24 -21.85
N LYS A 138 -23.43 -9.56 -21.55
CA LYS A 138 -22.32 -10.33 -20.98
C LYS A 138 -21.09 -10.35 -21.88
N THR A 139 -21.27 -10.51 -23.19
CA THR A 139 -20.16 -10.58 -24.15
C THR A 139 -19.44 -9.24 -24.30
N ARG A 140 -20.17 -8.12 -24.25
CA ARG A 140 -19.61 -6.77 -24.35
C ARG A 140 -18.85 -6.40 -23.08
N ALA A 141 -19.44 -6.64 -21.91
CA ALA A 141 -18.80 -6.42 -20.62
C ALA A 141 -17.51 -7.24 -20.48
N SER A 142 -17.47 -8.47 -21.00
CA SER A 142 -16.24 -9.28 -20.98
C SER A 142 -15.10 -8.73 -21.83
N MET A 143 -15.37 -8.25 -23.04
CA MET A 143 -14.32 -7.65 -23.88
C MET A 143 -13.74 -6.39 -23.22
N GLU A 144 -14.58 -5.66 -22.50
CA GLU A 144 -14.16 -4.47 -21.76
C GLU A 144 -13.30 -4.82 -20.55
N ILE A 145 -13.66 -5.87 -19.80
CA ILE A 145 -12.87 -6.37 -18.67
C ILE A 145 -11.48 -6.84 -19.12
N GLU A 146 -11.37 -7.55 -20.25
CA GLU A 146 -10.08 -8.00 -20.79
C GLU A 146 -9.14 -6.83 -21.08
N LYS A 147 -9.63 -5.80 -21.78
CA LYS A 147 -8.84 -4.59 -22.04
C LYS A 147 -8.40 -3.88 -20.75
N LYS A 148 -9.27 -3.87 -19.73
CA LYS A 148 -8.95 -3.26 -18.43
C LYS A 148 -7.89 -4.07 -17.69
N ILE A 149 -7.96 -5.40 -17.70
CA ILE A 149 -6.93 -6.28 -17.10
C ILE A 149 -5.58 -6.04 -17.78
N ASP A 150 -5.52 -6.03 -19.11
CA ASP A 150 -4.28 -5.78 -19.84
C ASP A 150 -3.70 -4.39 -19.54
N SER A 151 -4.57 -3.38 -19.42
CA SER A 151 -4.19 -2.03 -19.01
C SER A 151 -3.62 -2.00 -17.59
N PHE A 152 -4.23 -2.73 -16.65
CA PHE A 152 -3.73 -2.84 -15.28
C PHE A 152 -2.36 -3.49 -15.23
N LEU A 153 -2.17 -4.62 -15.91
CA LEU A 153 -0.88 -5.32 -15.97
C LEU A 153 0.21 -4.43 -16.57
N CYS A 154 -0.12 -3.61 -17.56
CA CYS A 154 0.79 -2.63 -18.14
C CYS A 154 1.19 -1.55 -17.11
N LYS A 155 0.21 -0.94 -16.43
CA LYS A 155 0.47 0.10 -15.41
C LYS A 155 1.27 -0.44 -14.23
N CYS A 156 1.00 -1.65 -13.75
CA CYS A 156 1.77 -2.27 -12.67
C CYS A 156 3.24 -2.53 -13.06
N LYS A 157 3.52 -2.81 -14.35
CA LYS A 157 4.90 -2.90 -14.83
C LYS A 157 5.62 -1.55 -14.81
N GLU A 158 4.92 -0.45 -15.05
CA GLU A 158 5.49 0.90 -14.93
C GLU A 158 5.81 1.27 -13.48
N VAL A 159 4.88 0.98 -12.56
CA VAL A 159 5.07 1.20 -11.11
C VAL A 159 6.30 0.43 -10.58
N ARG A 160 6.50 -0.83 -11.01
CA ARG A 160 7.69 -1.64 -10.64
C ARG A 160 9.00 -1.19 -11.26
N LYS A 161 8.99 -0.41 -12.35
CA LYS A 161 10.22 0.13 -12.96
C LYS A 161 10.71 1.40 -12.25
N LEU A 162 9.83 2.04 -11.47
CA LEU A 162 10.08 3.28 -10.74
C LEU A 162 10.42 3.05 -9.25
N SER A 163 10.26 1.83 -8.74
CA SER A 163 10.69 1.37 -7.41
C SER A 163 12.08 0.76 -7.47
#